data_AF-A0A432QKF5-F1
#
_entry.id   AF-A0A432QKF5-F1
#
_cell.length_a   1.000
_cell.length_b   1.000
_cell.length_c   1.000
_cell.angle_alpha   90.00
_cell.angle_beta   90.00
_cell.angle_gamma   90.00
#
_symmetry.space_group_name_H-M   'P 1'
#
loop_
_entity.id
_entity.type
_entity.pdbx_description
1 polymer ?
#
loop_
_entity_poly.entity_id
_entity_poly.type
_entity_poly.pdbx_seq_one_letter_code
_entity_poly.pdbx_strand_id
1 'polypeptide(L)'
;MSKLHKEIVLPIELSRELADIYGAMEAGYDEVASEVGLTCSGCPDNCCDSYFLHHTYCEWAYLWQGLRELDDKQRVLIVKRAEKYVKASRAQLARQERPQIMCPLNMDGLCGLYKHR
;
A
#
# COMPACT_ATOMS: atom_id res chain seq x y z
N MET A 1 25.72 9.38 -5.62
CA MET A 1 24.96 9.78 -6.82
C MET A 1 23.55 9.24 -6.68
N SER A 2 22.63 10.06 -6.15
CA SER A 2 21.22 9.68 -6.01
C SER A 2 20.63 9.51 -7.41
N LYS A 3 20.24 8.28 -7.78
CA LYS A 3 19.42 8.07 -8.98
C LYS A 3 18.11 8.80 -8.73
N LEU A 4 17.91 9.90 -9.44
CA LEU A 4 16.65 10.62 -9.51
C LEU A 4 15.62 9.64 -10.06
N HIS A 5 14.91 8.93 -9.18
CA HIS A 5 13.72 8.20 -9.59
C HIS A 5 12.73 9.30 -9.96
N LYS A 6 12.37 9.39 -11.25
CA LYS A 6 11.33 10.31 -11.69
C LYS A 6 10.03 9.83 -11.05
N GLU A 7 9.69 10.42 -9.92
CA GLU A 7 8.38 10.24 -9.31
C GLU A 7 7.32 10.69 -10.31
N ILE A 8 6.34 9.83 -10.55
CA ILE A 8 5.17 10.16 -11.35
C ILE A 8 4.22 10.90 -10.42
N VAL A 9 3.81 12.10 -10.83
CA VAL A 9 2.89 12.95 -10.07
C VAL A 9 1.61 13.10 -10.88
N LEU A 10 0.48 12.85 -10.25
CA LEU A 10 -0.83 13.04 -10.87
C LEU A 10 -1.22 14.53 -10.86
N PRO A 11 -1.84 15.03 -11.93
CA PRO A 11 -2.67 16.23 -11.88
C PRO A 11 -3.72 16.12 -10.77
N ILE A 12 -4.09 17.24 -10.17
CA ILE A 12 -5.02 17.28 -9.03
C ILE A 12 -6.39 16.69 -9.39
N GLU A 13 -6.83 16.85 -10.64
CA GLU A 13 -8.07 16.28 -11.16
C GLU A 13 -8.03 14.74 -11.16
N LEU A 14 -6.93 14.15 -11.62
CA LEU A 14 -6.77 12.69 -11.63
C LEU A 14 -6.57 12.12 -10.22
N SER A 15 -5.91 12.86 -9.32
CA SER A 15 -5.84 12.47 -7.90
C SER A 15 -7.21 12.41 -7.25
N ARG A 16 -8.11 13.36 -7.56
CA ARG A 16 -9.49 13.35 -7.06
C ARG A 16 -10.28 12.19 -7.64
N GLU A 17 -10.17 11.97 -8.96
CA GLU A 17 -10.85 10.85 -9.62
C GLU A 17 -10.44 9.50 -9.02
N LEU A 18 -9.15 9.27 -8.76
CA LEU A 18 -8.70 8.05 -8.08
C LEU A 18 -9.23 7.94 -6.65
N ALA A 19 -9.24 9.04 -5.90
CA ALA A 19 -9.81 9.05 -4.55
C ALA A 19 -11.30 8.67 -4.56
N ASP A 20 -12.07 9.18 -5.53
CA ASP A 20 -13.48 8.87 -5.69
C ASP A 20 -13.68 7.39 -6.07
N ILE A 21 -12.88 6.87 -7.01
CA ILE A 21 -12.96 5.45 -7.44
C ILE A 21 -12.63 4.51 -6.27
N TYR A 22 -11.50 4.72 -5.59
CA TYR A 22 -11.10 3.84 -4.49
C TYR A 22 -12.01 3.99 -3.27
N GLY A 23 -12.51 5.19 -2.99
CA GLY A 23 -13.51 5.41 -1.94
C GLY A 23 -14.83 4.70 -2.23
N ALA A 24 -15.31 4.74 -3.49
CA ALA A 24 -16.50 4.00 -3.90
C ALA A 24 -16.31 2.47 -3.79
N MET A 25 -15.11 1.97 -4.15
CA MET A 25 -14.77 0.56 -3.97
C MET A 25 -14.74 0.16 -2.49
N GLU A 26 -14.08 0.94 -1.64
CA GLU A 26 -14.04 0.73 -0.18
C GLU A 26 -15.46 0.68 0.41
N ALA A 27 -16.30 1.65 0.08
CA ALA A 27 -17.69 1.70 0.55
C ALA A 27 -18.49 0.45 0.15
N GLY A 28 -18.34 -0.02 -1.09
CA GLY A 28 -18.99 -1.24 -1.54
C GLY A 28 -18.49 -2.50 -0.83
N TYR A 29 -17.19 -2.57 -0.50
CA TYR A 29 -16.66 -3.67 0.31
C TYR A 29 -17.17 -3.62 1.75
N ASP A 30 -17.23 -2.44 2.37
CA ASP A 30 -17.69 -2.25 3.74
C ASP A 30 -19.17 -2.61 3.90
N GLU A 31 -20.01 -2.24 2.93
CA GLU A 31 -21.44 -2.61 2.90
C GLU A 31 -21.61 -4.13 2.96
N VAL A 32 -20.99 -4.84 2.02
CA VAL A 32 -21.10 -6.31 1.94
C VAL A 32 -20.44 -6.98 3.16
N ALA A 33 -19.27 -6.50 3.59
CA ALA A 33 -18.58 -7.04 4.77
C ALA A 33 -19.44 -6.93 6.03
N SER A 34 -20.15 -5.81 6.21
CA SER A 34 -21.09 -5.61 7.31
C SER A 34 -22.27 -6.60 7.24
N GLU A 35 -22.82 -6.84 6.05
CA GLU A 35 -23.94 -7.79 5.88
C GLU A 35 -23.57 -9.24 6.24
N VAL A 36 -22.32 -9.63 5.98
CA VAL A 36 -21.82 -10.99 6.25
C VAL A 36 -21.02 -11.13 7.54
N GLY A 37 -20.90 -10.07 8.34
CA GLY A 37 -20.23 -10.07 9.64
C GLY A 37 -18.70 -10.14 9.59
N LEU A 38 -18.07 -9.68 8.51
CA LEU A 38 -16.62 -9.57 8.38
C LEU A 38 -16.12 -8.25 9.01
N THR A 39 -15.08 -8.33 9.84
CA THR A 39 -14.46 -7.15 10.47
C THR A 39 -12.95 -7.33 10.61
N CYS A 40 -12.21 -6.23 10.49
CA CYS A 40 -10.78 -6.20 10.82
C CYS A 40 -10.53 -6.23 12.34
N SER A 41 -11.54 -5.94 13.16
CA SER A 41 -11.41 -5.95 14.63
C SER A 41 -11.26 -7.38 15.14
N GLY A 42 -10.09 -7.72 15.68
CA GLY A 42 -9.79 -9.07 16.15
C GLY A 42 -9.57 -10.09 15.03
N CYS A 43 -9.34 -9.63 13.80
CA CYS A 43 -8.99 -10.51 12.68
C CYS A 43 -7.61 -11.15 12.95
N PRO A 44 -7.49 -12.49 12.90
CA PRO A 44 -6.19 -13.16 13.05
C PRO A 44 -5.32 -13.00 11.80
N ASP A 45 -5.93 -12.66 10.67
CA ASP A 45 -5.26 -12.47 9.39
C ASP A 45 -4.89 -11.00 9.18
N ASN A 46 -3.93 -10.75 8.28
CA ASN A 46 -3.53 -9.39 7.93
C ASN A 46 -3.36 -9.22 6.42
N CYS A 47 -4.20 -8.38 5.81
CA CYS A 47 -4.07 -8.12 4.38
C CYS A 47 -2.69 -7.58 3.98
N CYS A 48 -1.93 -6.96 4.90
CA CYS A 48 -0.59 -6.42 4.63
C CYS A 48 0.51 -7.48 4.45
N ASP A 49 0.30 -8.75 4.77
CA ASP A 49 1.29 -9.80 4.46
C ASP A 49 1.16 -10.35 3.03
N SER A 50 0.08 -9.95 2.34
CA SER A 50 -0.15 -10.29 0.95
C SER A 50 0.82 -9.55 0.02
N TYR A 51 1.31 -10.26 -0.99
CA TYR A 51 2.13 -9.67 -2.05
C TYR A 51 1.25 -8.84 -3.00
N PHE A 52 1.31 -7.51 -2.85
CA PHE A 52 0.62 -6.53 -3.69
C PHE A 52 1.50 -6.04 -4.84
N LEU A 53 0.87 -5.83 -5.99
CA LEU A 53 1.49 -5.32 -7.20
C LEU A 53 0.68 -4.11 -7.69
N HIS A 54 1.38 -3.03 -8.02
CA HIS A 54 0.80 -1.92 -8.76
C HIS A 54 1.05 -2.16 -10.24
N HIS A 55 -0.02 -2.24 -11.02
CA HIS A 55 -0.04 -2.59 -12.43
C HIS A 55 -0.09 -1.37 -13.35
N THR A 56 -0.44 -0.19 -12.82
CA THR A 56 -0.61 1.05 -13.56
C THR A 56 0.22 2.19 -12.98
N TYR A 57 0.57 3.17 -13.82
CA TYR A 57 1.26 4.38 -13.35
C TYR A 57 0.42 5.21 -12.39
N CYS A 58 -0.92 5.16 -12.52
CA CYS A 58 -1.85 5.84 -11.64
C CYS A 58 -1.78 5.29 -10.21
N GLU A 59 -1.80 3.96 -10.04
CA GLU A 59 -1.64 3.30 -8.73
C GLU A 59 -0.30 3.70 -8.08
N TRP A 60 0.80 3.65 -8.84
CA TRP A 60 2.12 4.07 -8.33
C TRP A 60 2.11 5.54 -7.90
N ALA A 61 1.60 6.44 -8.74
CA ALA A 61 1.61 7.87 -8.49
C ALA A 61 0.70 8.27 -7.32
N TYR A 62 -0.41 7.58 -7.13
CA TYR A 62 -1.33 7.78 -6.02
C TYR A 62 -0.73 7.28 -4.70
N LEU A 63 -0.03 6.14 -4.69
CA LEU A 63 0.75 5.72 -3.53
C LEU A 63 1.84 6.75 -3.15
N TRP A 64 2.55 7.29 -4.15
CA TRP A 64 3.53 8.36 -3.93
C TRP A 64 2.90 9.61 -3.30
N GLN A 65 1.66 9.94 -3.66
CA GLN A 65 0.93 11.02 -3.01
C GLN A 65 0.75 10.76 -1.52
N GLY A 66 0.27 9.57 -1.13
CA GLY A 66 0.16 9.20 0.28
C GLY A 66 1.50 9.24 1.03
N LEU A 67 2.59 8.76 0.41
CA LEU A 67 3.93 8.83 1.00
C LEU A 67 4.41 10.26 1.26
N ARG A 68 4.00 11.24 0.43
CA ARG A 68 4.35 12.66 0.62
C ARG A 68 3.59 13.31 1.77
N GLU A 69 2.45 12.76 2.17
CA GLU A 69 1.63 13.25 3.28
C GLU A 69 2.19 12.81 4.65
N LEU A 70 3.08 11.83 4.68
CA LEU A 70 3.72 11.33 5.90
C LEU A 70 4.77 12.30 6.46
N ASP A 71 5.00 12.27 7.77
CA ASP A 71 6.10 13.01 8.38
C ASP A 71 7.49 12.37 8.08
N ASP A 72 8.57 13.11 8.32
CA ASP A 72 9.93 12.63 8.02
C ASP A 72 10.31 11.36 8.79
N LYS A 73 9.84 11.21 10.03
CA LYS A 73 10.14 10.03 10.85
C LYS A 73 9.45 8.80 10.28
N GLN A 74 8.20 8.93 9.87
CA GLN A 74 7.42 7.90 9.20
C GLN A 74 8.05 7.50 7.86
N ARG A 75 8.47 8.47 7.04
CA ARG A 75 9.14 8.20 5.76
C ARG A 75 10.44 7.42 5.95
N VAL A 76 11.30 7.85 6.87
CA VAL A 76 12.57 7.15 7.17
C VAL A 76 12.31 5.71 7.64
N LEU A 77 11.31 5.51 8.50
CA LEU A 77 10.91 4.19 8.97
C LEU A 77 10.45 3.28 7.82
N ILE A 78 9.56 3.80 6.96
CA ILE A 78 9.01 3.07 5.82
C ILE A 78 10.10 2.71 4.81
N VAL A 79 11.01 3.64 4.48
CA VAL A 79 12.13 3.36 3.57
C VAL A 79 13.01 2.23 4.10
N LYS A 80 13.38 2.28 5.39
CA LYS A 80 14.17 1.22 6.03
C LYS A 80 13.45 -0.14 6.00
N ARG A 81 12.13 -0.15 6.17
CA ARG A 81 11.31 -1.37 6.06
C ARG A 81 11.23 -1.85 4.60
N ALA A 82 11.07 -0.95 3.64
CA ALA A 82 11.01 -1.25 2.22
C ALA A 82 12.31 -1.87 1.69
N GLU A 83 13.48 -1.40 2.13
CA GLU A 83 14.76 -2.01 1.79
C GLU A 83 14.84 -3.47 2.22
N LYS A 84 14.40 -3.77 3.46
CA LYS A 84 14.33 -5.15 3.98
C LYS A 84 13.33 -5.99 3.20
N TYR A 85 12.15 -5.44 2.93
CA TYR A 85 11.09 -6.08 2.16
C TYR A 85 11.61 -6.50 0.78
N VAL A 86 12.17 -5.56 0.01
CA VAL A 86 12.70 -5.83 -1.34
C VAL A 86 13.77 -6.92 -1.32
N LYS A 87 14.69 -6.90 -0.34
CA LYS A 87 15.71 -7.95 -0.19
C LYS A 87 15.09 -9.32 0.06
N ALA A 88 14.12 -9.41 0.98
CA ALA A 88 13.46 -10.66 1.34
C ALA A 88 12.55 -11.17 0.20
N SER A 89 11.77 -10.30 -0.43
CA SER A 89 10.91 -10.65 -1.57
C SER A 89 11.72 -11.19 -2.73
N ARG A 90 12.87 -10.59 -3.06
CA ARG A 90 13.78 -11.12 -4.10
C ARG A 90 14.25 -12.54 -3.80
N ALA A 91 14.54 -12.86 -2.54
CA ALA A 91 14.97 -14.20 -2.15
C ALA A 91 13.84 -15.25 -2.28
N GLN A 92 12.59 -14.89 -1.94
CA GLN A 92 11.41 -15.75 -2.12
C GLN A 92 11.06 -15.93 -3.61
N LEU A 93 11.04 -14.83 -4.37
CA LEU A 93 10.79 -14.87 -5.83
C LEU A 93 11.82 -15.71 -6.59
N ALA A 94 13.10 -15.67 -6.17
CA ALA A 94 14.14 -16.51 -6.77
C ALA A 94 13.90 -18.02 -6.57
N ARG A 95 13.09 -18.39 -5.57
CA ARG A 95 12.62 -19.77 -5.34
C ARG A 95 11.25 -20.05 -5.97
N GLN A 96 10.73 -19.14 -6.80
CA GLN A 96 9.38 -19.19 -7.38
C GLN A 96 8.25 -19.21 -6.33
N GLU A 97 8.52 -18.69 -5.14
CA GLU A 97 7.54 -18.55 -4.07
C GLU A 97 6.89 -17.15 -4.15
N ARG A 98 5.57 -17.08 -3.94
CA ARG A 98 4.90 -15.80 -3.73
C ARG A 98 5.37 -15.23 -2.39
N PRO A 99 5.83 -13.97 -2.33
CA PRO A 99 6.25 -13.40 -1.06
C PRO A 99 5.14 -13.37 -0.02
N GLN A 100 5.50 -13.69 1.22
CA GLN A 100 4.64 -13.64 2.41
C GLN A 100 5.43 -12.87 3.48
N ILE A 101 5.43 -11.55 3.36
CA ILE A 101 6.24 -10.63 4.15
C ILE A 101 5.36 -9.43 4.46
N MET A 102 5.39 -8.94 5.70
CA MET A 102 4.62 -7.77 6.10
C MET A 102 4.99 -6.53 5.28
N CYS A 103 3.98 -5.85 4.74
CA CYS A 103 4.12 -4.61 3.97
C CYS A 103 4.87 -3.54 4.77
N PRO A 104 5.78 -2.76 4.14
CA PRO A 104 6.49 -1.67 4.81
C PRO A 104 5.59 -0.59 5.41
N LEU A 105 4.39 -0.44 4.85
CA LEU A 105 3.38 0.54 5.24
C LEU A 105 2.51 0.07 6.41
N ASN A 106 2.68 -1.16 6.90
CA ASN A 106 1.90 -1.65 8.03
C ASN A 106 2.27 -0.87 9.31
N MET A 107 1.25 -0.38 10.00
CA MET A 107 1.31 0.33 11.27
C MET A 107 0.32 -0.36 12.21
N ASP A 108 0.86 -1.07 13.21
CA ASP A 108 0.08 -1.77 14.25
C ASP A 108 -1.03 -2.67 13.69
N GLY A 109 -0.74 -3.39 12.60
CA GLY A 109 -1.68 -4.31 11.96
C GLY A 109 -2.57 -3.68 10.88
N LEU A 110 -2.50 -2.36 10.66
CA LEU A 110 -3.29 -1.67 9.63
C LEU A 110 -2.39 -1.05 8.56
N CYS A 111 -2.93 -0.83 7.35
CA CYS A 111 -2.20 -0.09 6.32
C CYS A 111 -2.13 1.39 6.67
N GLY A 112 -0.93 1.94 6.86
CA GLY A 112 -0.71 3.35 7.16
C GLY A 112 -1.08 4.31 6.02
N LEU A 113 -1.26 3.79 4.80
CA LEU A 113 -1.69 4.53 3.62
C LEU A 113 -2.94 3.91 2.99
N TYR A 114 -3.88 3.41 3.79
CA TYR A 114 -5.05 2.67 3.28
C TYR A 114 -5.83 3.41 2.18
N LYS A 115 -6.05 4.72 2.35
CA LYS A 115 -6.73 5.59 1.38
C LYS A 115 -5.97 5.81 0.06
N HIS A 116 -4.69 5.42 0.04
CA HIS A 116 -3.75 5.58 -1.09
C HIS A 116 -3.18 4.22 -1.55
N ARG A 117 -3.83 3.11 -1.18
CA ARG A 117 -3.41 1.72 -1.47
C ARG A 117 -3.84 1.28 -2.86
#